data_AF-A0A2X2SVY2-F1
#
_entry.id   AF-A0A2X2SVY2-F1
#
_cell.length_a   1.000
_cell.length_b   1.000
_cell.length_c   1.000
_cell.angle_alpha   90.00
_cell.angle_beta   90.00
_cell.angle_gamma   90.00
#
_symmetry.space_group_name_H-M   'P 1'
#
loop_
_entity.id
_entity.type
_entity.pdbx_description
1 polymer ?
#
loop_
_entity_poly.entity_id
_entity_poly.type
_entity_poly.pdbx_seq_one_letter_code
_entity_poly.pdbx_strand_id
1 'polypeptide(L)'
;MAKEETMKVGQIKNELLRYISTKPKLLQAAILSKEILLNRHSRTITKVKGEYVSLHSLIGHVVQGFNSKKWTPYGEVQFRKKVMKNYHQKVDFELDPAEILGTVLEEMYDEGKSLKDKSISKHAIDLLLQKIISDVNILSVIGKYDANKIGIDTPEFGTSMDGLNEIIAKGLKDTANPYFLIPADAITATNILDVVTAYERALPAVSKNQVTKIFMSVTDAENYQIAYEDKFGQNKFQDNALKTRLGKRDIVAIPNLKEGTIVSTVENGFVKMVDIIDNPATITDVQVEKRILNIMGEFTLGYDFAINELTYVYTPDGTKKRGLNNKDLNELYYPEEQGLEA
;
A
#
# COMPACT_ATOMS: atom_id res chain seq x y z
N MET A 1 -53.96 17.15 -19.81
CA MET A 1 -52.70 16.64 -20.40
C MET A 1 -51.56 17.49 -19.85
N ALA A 2 -51.04 17.12 -18.68
CA ALA A 2 -49.88 17.79 -18.09
C ALA A 2 -48.63 17.24 -18.77
N LYS A 3 -47.76 18.12 -19.27
CA LYS A 3 -46.44 17.75 -19.78
C LYS A 3 -45.63 17.23 -18.59
N GLU A 4 -45.33 15.94 -18.57
CA GLU A 4 -44.18 15.41 -17.84
C GLU A 4 -42.95 16.19 -18.32
N GLU A 5 -42.44 17.10 -17.49
CA GLU A 5 -41.15 17.76 -17.71
C GLU A 5 -40.05 16.72 -17.44
N THR A 6 -39.81 15.89 -18.45
CA THR A 6 -38.73 14.90 -18.47
C THR A 6 -37.42 15.61 -18.15
N MET A 7 -36.75 15.20 -17.07
CA MET A 7 -35.41 15.67 -16.69
C MET A 7 -34.51 15.73 -17.94
N LYS A 8 -34.10 16.93 -18.33
CA LYS A 8 -33.18 17.09 -19.46
C LYS A 8 -31.79 16.68 -18.98
N VAL A 9 -31.28 15.56 -19.48
CA VAL A 9 -29.89 15.06 -19.30
C VAL A 9 -28.83 16.17 -19.32
N GLY A 10 -29.04 17.23 -20.11
CA GLY A 10 -28.15 18.41 -20.14
C GLY A 10 -28.08 19.24 -18.84
N GLN A 11 -29.10 19.22 -17.98
CA GLN A 11 -29.07 19.88 -16.67
C GLN A 11 -28.18 19.13 -15.68
N ILE A 12 -28.28 17.79 -15.65
CA ILE A 12 -27.42 16.91 -14.85
C ILE A 12 -25.96 17.10 -15.28
N LYS A 13 -25.68 17.13 -16.60
CA LYS A 13 -24.34 17.42 -17.15
C LYS A 13 -23.75 18.73 -16.60
N ASN A 14 -24.49 19.83 -16.69
CA ASN A 14 -23.99 21.14 -16.26
C ASN A 14 -23.76 21.21 -14.75
N GLU A 15 -24.54 20.46 -13.98
CA GLU A 15 -24.35 20.32 -12.54
C GLU A 15 -23.07 19.53 -12.22
N LEU A 16 -22.88 18.40 -12.89
CA LEU A 16 -21.74 17.49 -12.72
C LEU A 16 -20.43 18.17 -13.11
N LEU A 17 -20.41 18.86 -14.26
CA LEU A 17 -19.28 19.68 -14.69
C LEU A 17 -18.98 20.82 -13.72
N ARG A 18 -20.01 21.49 -13.17
CA ARG A 18 -19.81 22.54 -12.17
C ARG A 18 -19.24 21.97 -10.87
N TYR A 19 -19.73 20.83 -10.40
CA TYR A 19 -19.24 20.19 -9.18
C TYR A 19 -17.76 19.80 -9.30
N ILE A 20 -17.38 19.14 -10.41
CA ILE A 20 -15.99 18.78 -10.69
C ILE A 20 -15.12 20.04 -10.84
N SER A 21 -15.60 21.05 -11.57
CA SER A 21 -14.89 22.32 -11.76
C SER A 21 -14.69 23.08 -10.45
N THR A 22 -15.62 22.98 -9.50
CA THR A 22 -15.48 23.60 -8.16
C THR A 22 -14.51 22.85 -7.24
N LYS A 23 -14.26 21.56 -7.51
CA LYS A 23 -13.34 20.73 -6.72
C LYS A 23 -12.45 19.86 -7.61
N PRO A 24 -11.50 20.46 -8.35
CA PRO A 24 -10.68 19.74 -9.33
C PRO A 24 -9.75 18.69 -8.70
N LYS A 25 -9.52 18.73 -7.38
CA LYS A 25 -8.68 17.78 -6.62
C LYS A 25 -9.45 16.64 -5.95
N LEU A 26 -10.74 16.43 -6.27
CA LEU A 26 -11.56 15.37 -5.66
C LEU A 26 -10.94 13.98 -5.81
N LEU A 27 -10.55 13.62 -7.04
CA LEU A 27 -9.96 12.31 -7.34
C LEU A 27 -8.60 12.14 -6.63
N GLN A 28 -7.76 13.18 -6.68
CA GLN A 28 -6.51 13.21 -5.93
C GLN A 28 -6.72 13.06 -4.41
N ALA A 29 -7.72 13.71 -3.84
CA ALA A 29 -8.04 13.58 -2.42
C ALA A 29 -8.51 12.16 -2.07
N ALA A 30 -9.29 11.52 -2.95
CA ALA A 30 -9.72 10.13 -2.78
C ALA A 30 -8.53 9.14 -2.82
N ILE A 31 -7.65 9.25 -3.82
CA ILE A 31 -6.49 8.35 -3.96
C ILE A 31 -5.44 8.56 -2.88
N LEU A 32 -5.27 9.79 -2.40
CA LEU A 32 -4.37 10.11 -1.29
C LEU A 32 -5.03 9.95 0.09
N SER A 33 -6.30 9.56 0.13
CA SER A 33 -7.08 9.43 1.35
C SER A 33 -6.42 8.44 2.33
N LYS A 34 -6.59 8.73 3.62
CA LYS A 34 -6.20 7.84 4.73
C LYS A 34 -7.19 6.68 4.93
N GLU A 35 -8.27 6.66 4.16
CA GLU A 35 -9.23 5.54 4.08
C GLU A 35 -8.60 4.32 3.40
N ILE A 36 -7.68 4.54 2.45
CA ILE A 36 -6.84 3.47 1.91
C ILE A 36 -5.85 3.07 3.01
N LEU A 37 -5.89 1.79 3.42
CA LEU A 37 -5.16 1.32 4.58
C LEU A 37 -3.65 1.55 4.43
N LEU A 38 -3.08 1.14 3.29
CA LEU A 38 -1.64 1.24 3.05
C LEU A 38 -1.14 2.69 3.05
N ASN A 39 -1.98 3.66 2.64
CA ASN A 39 -1.64 5.08 2.66
C ASN A 39 -1.32 5.61 4.06
N ARG A 40 -1.91 5.03 5.10
CA ARG A 40 -1.66 5.40 6.51
C ARG A 40 -0.28 4.96 6.99
N HIS A 41 0.27 3.91 6.37
CA HIS A 41 1.53 3.29 6.79
C HIS A 41 2.69 3.58 5.84
N SER A 42 2.44 4.23 4.71
CA SER A 42 3.43 4.59 3.69
C SER A 42 3.86 6.06 3.74
N ARG A 43 5.12 6.35 3.43
CA ARG A 43 5.60 7.71 3.11
C ARG A 43 5.33 8.05 1.64
N THR A 44 4.88 9.27 1.36
CA THR A 44 4.60 9.72 -0.02
C THR A 44 5.86 10.20 -0.71
N ILE A 45 6.18 9.62 -1.87
CA ILE A 45 7.16 10.13 -2.83
C ILE A 45 6.39 10.74 -4.00
N THR A 46 6.62 12.03 -4.24
CA THR A 46 5.99 12.79 -5.32
C THR A 46 6.89 12.84 -6.55
N LYS A 47 6.31 13.09 -7.75
CA LYS A 47 7.03 13.21 -9.03
C LYS A 47 7.70 11.92 -9.51
N VAL A 48 6.97 10.81 -9.44
CA VAL A 48 7.45 9.53 -10.01
C VAL A 48 6.77 9.29 -11.35
N LYS A 49 7.54 9.04 -12.41
CA LYS A 49 7.03 8.72 -13.76
C LYS A 49 7.58 7.37 -14.22
N GLY A 50 6.78 6.33 -14.06
CA GLY A 50 7.14 4.94 -14.37
C GLY A 50 8.09 4.35 -13.33
N GLU A 51 9.27 4.93 -13.16
CA GLU A 51 10.34 4.39 -12.31
C GLU A 51 10.93 5.46 -11.39
N TYR A 52 11.24 5.07 -10.15
CA TYR A 52 11.94 5.89 -9.17
C TYR A 52 13.14 5.14 -8.62
N VAL A 53 14.31 5.76 -8.66
CA VAL A 53 15.53 5.17 -8.11
C VAL A 53 15.67 5.58 -6.64
N SER A 54 15.47 4.64 -5.72
CA SER A 54 15.88 4.79 -4.33
C SER A 54 17.39 4.66 -4.26
N LEU A 55 18.06 5.67 -3.69
CA LEU A 55 19.50 5.68 -3.44
C LEU A 55 19.72 5.65 -1.94
N HIS A 56 20.56 4.75 -1.47
CA HIS A 56 21.04 4.78 -0.09
C HIS A 56 22.53 4.51 -0.04
N SER A 57 23.18 5.19 0.89
CA SER A 57 24.62 5.11 1.13
C SER A 57 24.88 4.37 2.42
N LEU A 58 25.80 3.41 2.39
CA LEU A 58 26.30 2.71 3.57
C LEU A 58 27.75 3.08 3.78
N ILE A 59 28.12 3.25 5.05
CA ILE A 59 29.50 3.43 5.47
C ILE A 59 29.79 2.28 6.43
N GLY A 60 30.83 1.50 6.13
CA GLY A 60 31.31 0.45 7.03
C GLY A 60 31.89 1.01 8.34
N HIS A 61 32.45 0.15 9.17
CA HIS A 61 33.13 0.61 10.38
C HIS A 61 34.33 1.52 10.03
N VAL A 62 34.42 2.66 10.74
CA VAL A 62 35.48 3.66 10.54
C VAL A 62 36.49 3.64 11.70
N VAL A 63 36.10 3.11 12.85
CA VAL A 63 36.94 3.07 14.05
C VAL A 63 37.83 1.83 14.02
N GLN A 64 39.15 2.04 14.13
CA GLN A 64 40.16 0.99 14.18
C GLN A 64 41.14 1.24 15.33
N GLY A 65 41.83 0.19 15.77
CA GLY A 65 42.91 0.31 16.76
C GLY A 65 44.02 1.23 16.25
N PHE A 66 44.48 2.16 17.10
CA PHE A 66 45.50 3.13 16.70
C PHE A 66 46.87 2.45 16.48
N ASN A 67 47.40 2.58 15.26
CA ASN A 67 48.76 2.18 14.92
C ASN A 67 49.49 3.34 14.24
N SER A 68 50.42 3.97 14.96
CA SER A 68 51.16 5.14 14.47
C SER A 68 52.10 4.87 13.30
N LYS A 69 52.36 3.60 12.95
CA LYS A 69 53.36 3.23 11.94
C LYS A 69 52.78 2.92 10.56
N LYS A 70 51.45 2.80 10.42
CA LYS A 70 50.81 2.41 9.17
C LYS A 70 49.50 3.18 8.98
N TRP A 71 49.38 3.89 7.86
CA TRP A 71 48.09 4.37 7.38
C TRP A 71 47.35 3.19 6.75
N THR A 72 46.20 2.83 7.31
CA THR A 72 45.34 1.77 6.79
C THR A 72 43.92 2.30 6.82
N PRO A 73 43.36 2.82 5.72
CA PRO A 73 42.00 3.36 5.75
C PRO A 73 41.03 2.24 6.09
N TYR A 74 40.09 2.51 6.99
CA TYR A 74 39.05 1.58 7.41
C TYR A 74 37.68 2.21 7.12
N GLY A 75 36.83 1.48 6.41
CA GLY A 75 35.54 1.94 5.91
C GLY A 75 35.57 2.32 4.42
N GLU A 76 34.69 1.69 3.66
CA GLU A 76 34.37 2.06 2.28
C GLU A 76 32.93 2.62 2.25
N VAL A 77 32.71 3.69 1.47
CA VAL A 77 31.36 4.22 1.23
C VAL A 77 30.80 3.52 0.01
N GLN A 78 29.72 2.78 0.18
CA GLN A 78 29.04 2.10 -0.92
C GLN A 78 27.67 2.72 -1.19
N PHE A 79 27.40 3.03 -2.45
CA PHE A 79 26.10 3.51 -2.91
C PHE A 79 25.35 2.36 -3.57
N ARG A 80 24.16 2.05 -3.06
CA ARG A 80 23.26 1.09 -3.70
C ARG A 80 22.03 1.79 -4.22
N LYS A 81 21.45 1.20 -5.27
CA LYS A 81 20.27 1.71 -5.94
C LYS A 81 19.24 0.61 -6.10
N LYS A 82 17.98 0.95 -5.83
CA LYS A 82 16.82 0.13 -6.14
C LYS A 82 15.90 0.91 -7.05
N VAL A 83 15.42 0.28 -8.13
CA VAL A 83 14.41 0.86 -9.02
C VAL A 83 13.03 0.40 -8.56
N MET A 84 12.20 1.35 -8.15
CA MET A 84 10.80 1.14 -7.76
C MET A 84 9.89 1.60 -8.90
N LYS A 85 8.71 0.98 -9.06
CA LYS A 85 7.80 1.28 -10.18
C LYS A 85 6.46 1.84 -9.74
N ASN A 86 5.87 2.71 -10.56
CA ASN A 86 4.48 3.11 -10.43
C ASN A 86 3.70 2.82 -11.71
N TYR A 87 2.38 2.72 -11.57
CA TYR A 87 1.49 2.27 -12.64
C TYR A 87 0.46 3.35 -12.96
N HIS A 88 0.32 3.66 -14.24
CA HIS A 88 -0.70 4.58 -14.75
C HIS A 88 -2.03 3.83 -14.89
N GLN A 89 -3.07 4.35 -14.24
CA GLN A 89 -4.39 3.74 -14.15
C GLN A 89 -5.45 4.73 -14.65
N LYS A 90 -6.54 4.19 -15.17
CA LYS A 90 -7.69 4.95 -15.65
C LYS A 90 -8.98 4.46 -14.97
N VAL A 91 -9.94 5.38 -14.85
CA VAL A 91 -11.30 5.14 -14.40
C VAL A 91 -12.22 5.61 -15.50
N ASP A 92 -12.85 4.66 -16.18
CA ASP A 92 -13.89 4.92 -17.17
C ASP A 92 -15.21 4.41 -16.58
N PHE A 93 -16.10 5.33 -16.20
CA PHE A 93 -17.41 4.99 -15.63
C PHE A 93 -18.53 5.55 -16.48
N GLU A 94 -19.46 4.68 -16.85
CA GLU A 94 -20.64 5.00 -17.63
C GLU A 94 -21.86 5.11 -16.69
N LEU A 95 -22.54 6.25 -16.70
CA LEU A 95 -23.73 6.52 -15.92
C LEU A 95 -24.89 6.84 -16.86
N ASP A 96 -25.88 5.96 -16.95
CA ASP A 96 -27.12 6.26 -17.66
C ASP A 96 -28.08 7.05 -16.77
N PRO A 97 -28.39 8.33 -17.09
CA PRO A 97 -29.35 9.11 -16.33
C PRO A 97 -30.77 8.51 -16.34
N ALA A 98 -31.12 7.69 -17.33
CA ALA A 98 -32.41 7.04 -17.43
C ALA A 98 -32.59 5.93 -16.38
N GLU A 99 -31.52 5.29 -15.90
CA GLU A 99 -31.59 4.32 -14.80
C GLU A 99 -31.80 4.99 -13.43
N ILE A 100 -31.42 6.26 -13.33
CA ILE A 100 -31.64 7.07 -12.12
C ILE A 100 -33.10 7.55 -12.04
N LEU A 101 -33.67 7.89 -13.20
CA LEU A 101 -35.08 8.26 -13.39
C LEU A 101 -35.99 7.03 -13.20
N GLY A 102 -36.84 7.04 -12.17
CA GLY A 102 -37.70 5.91 -11.80
C GLY A 102 -37.23 5.10 -10.58
N THR A 103 -36.15 5.51 -9.91
CA THR A 103 -35.71 4.93 -8.62
C THR A 103 -36.07 5.84 -7.44
N VAL A 104 -35.98 5.33 -6.21
CA VAL A 104 -36.24 6.10 -4.96
C VAL A 104 -35.38 7.38 -4.86
N LEU A 105 -34.29 7.49 -5.63
CA LEU A 105 -33.48 8.71 -5.75
C LEU A 105 -34.22 9.87 -6.45
N GLU A 106 -35.29 9.59 -7.20
CA GLU A 106 -36.21 10.58 -7.75
C GLU A 106 -36.97 11.33 -6.65
N GLU A 107 -37.28 10.69 -5.51
CA GLU A 107 -37.88 11.35 -4.35
C GLU A 107 -36.91 12.31 -3.65
N MET A 108 -35.60 12.11 -3.81
CA MET A 108 -34.58 13.09 -3.37
C MET A 108 -34.49 14.30 -4.31
N TYR A 109 -35.13 14.24 -5.48
CA TYR A 109 -35.27 15.35 -6.41
C TYR A 109 -36.41 16.27 -5.96
N ASP A 110 -36.10 17.13 -5.00
CA ASP A 110 -37.04 18.17 -4.57
C ASP A 110 -37.16 19.23 -5.70
N GLU A 111 -38.23 19.16 -6.51
CA GLU A 111 -38.48 20.03 -7.67
C GLU A 111 -38.45 21.53 -7.33
N GLY A 112 -38.67 21.88 -6.05
CA GLY A 112 -38.65 23.25 -5.55
C GLY A 112 -37.28 23.84 -5.22
N LYS A 113 -36.19 23.04 -5.27
CA LYS A 113 -34.84 23.54 -4.95
C LYS A 113 -34.09 24.01 -6.19
N SER A 114 -33.24 25.04 -6.00
CA SER A 114 -32.42 25.60 -7.06
C SER A 114 -31.58 24.49 -7.71
N LEU A 115 -31.34 24.57 -9.03
CA LEU A 115 -30.53 23.58 -9.78
C LEU A 115 -29.14 23.31 -9.17
N LYS A 116 -28.66 24.15 -8.24
CA LYS A 116 -27.38 24.01 -7.53
C LYS A 116 -27.43 23.00 -6.36
N ASP A 117 -28.62 22.68 -5.89
CA ASP A 117 -28.87 21.87 -4.69
C ASP A 117 -29.54 20.52 -4.97
N LYS A 118 -29.70 20.16 -6.24
CA LYS A 118 -30.18 18.83 -6.63
C LYS A 118 -29.10 17.81 -6.24
N SER A 119 -29.48 16.80 -5.45
CA SER A 119 -28.54 15.98 -4.65
C SER A 119 -28.00 14.75 -5.38
N ILE A 120 -28.63 14.37 -6.49
CA ILE A 120 -28.42 13.10 -7.18
C ILE A 120 -27.05 13.03 -7.84
N SER A 121 -26.65 14.07 -8.57
CA SER A 121 -25.36 14.12 -9.28
C SER A 121 -24.18 14.08 -8.30
N LYS A 122 -24.31 14.75 -7.15
CA LYS A 122 -23.32 14.72 -6.07
C LYS A 122 -23.24 13.34 -5.43
N HIS A 123 -24.38 12.72 -5.15
CA HIS A 123 -24.43 11.39 -4.56
C HIS A 123 -23.82 10.33 -5.48
N ALA A 124 -24.09 10.37 -6.79
CA ALA A 124 -23.48 9.46 -7.75
C ALA A 124 -21.95 9.59 -7.82
N ILE A 125 -21.42 10.83 -7.80
CA ILE A 125 -19.97 11.05 -7.73
C ILE A 125 -19.39 10.56 -6.40
N ASP A 126 -20.06 10.82 -5.28
CA ASP A 126 -19.56 10.40 -3.97
C ASP A 126 -19.52 8.86 -3.87
N LEU A 127 -20.53 8.16 -4.41
CA LEU A 127 -20.52 6.70 -4.54
C LEU A 127 -19.39 6.21 -5.44
N LEU A 128 -19.18 6.86 -6.58
CA LEU A 128 -18.06 6.54 -7.49
C LEU A 128 -16.71 6.72 -6.77
N LEU A 129 -16.51 7.81 -6.03
CA LEU A 129 -15.28 8.06 -5.28
C LEU A 129 -15.08 7.03 -4.16
N GLN A 130 -16.12 6.67 -3.41
CA GLN A 130 -16.06 5.61 -2.40
C GLN A 130 -15.69 4.27 -3.03
N LYS A 131 -16.25 3.96 -4.20
CA LYS A 131 -15.94 2.74 -4.94
C LYS A 131 -14.49 2.73 -5.43
N ILE A 132 -13.99 3.84 -5.96
CA ILE A 132 -12.57 4.01 -6.34
C ILE A 132 -11.67 3.78 -5.13
N ILE A 133 -11.98 4.34 -3.96
CA ILE A 133 -11.21 4.14 -2.72
C ILE A 133 -11.17 2.66 -2.34
N SER A 134 -12.32 1.99 -2.36
CA SER A 134 -12.42 0.55 -2.07
C SER A 134 -11.61 -0.29 -3.04
N ASP A 135 -11.74 -0.02 -4.34
CA ASP A 135 -11.09 -0.78 -5.40
C ASP A 135 -9.57 -0.58 -5.36
N VAL A 136 -9.10 0.65 -5.17
CA VAL A 136 -7.67 0.95 -4.94
C VAL A 136 -7.18 0.24 -3.69
N ASN A 137 -7.94 0.22 -2.59
CA ASN A 137 -7.54 -0.46 -1.36
C ASN A 137 -7.35 -1.97 -1.56
N ILE A 138 -8.22 -2.62 -2.35
CA ILE A 138 -8.09 -4.02 -2.72
C ILE A 138 -6.87 -4.24 -3.63
N LEU A 139 -6.75 -3.46 -4.72
CA LEU A 139 -5.64 -3.53 -5.68
C LEU A 139 -4.27 -3.34 -5.03
N SER A 140 -4.20 -2.46 -4.04
CA SER A 140 -2.98 -2.17 -3.28
C SER A 140 -2.41 -3.41 -2.57
N VAL A 141 -3.22 -4.44 -2.31
CA VAL A 141 -2.79 -5.67 -1.63
C VAL A 141 -2.71 -6.86 -2.59
N ILE A 142 -3.77 -7.12 -3.37
CA ILE A 142 -3.87 -8.32 -4.22
C ILE A 142 -3.45 -8.11 -5.67
N GLY A 143 -3.26 -6.86 -6.09
CA GLY A 143 -2.98 -6.51 -7.48
C GLY A 143 -1.75 -7.26 -8.01
N LYS A 144 -1.83 -7.68 -9.27
CA LYS A 144 -0.72 -8.27 -10.00
C LYS A 144 -0.68 -7.69 -11.39
N TYR A 145 0.31 -6.86 -11.67
CA TYR A 145 0.42 -6.21 -12.96
C TYR A 145 0.59 -7.23 -14.10
N ASP A 146 -0.27 -7.16 -15.12
CA ASP A 146 -0.17 -7.96 -16.35
C ASP A 146 -0.37 -7.07 -17.58
N ALA A 147 0.70 -6.85 -18.34
CA ALA A 147 0.69 -6.02 -19.53
C ALA A 147 -0.24 -6.56 -20.63
N ASN A 148 -0.49 -7.88 -20.68
CA ASN A 148 -1.33 -8.49 -21.72
C ASN A 148 -2.83 -8.27 -21.49
N LYS A 149 -3.20 -7.84 -20.27
CA LYS A 149 -4.59 -7.59 -19.87
C LYS A 149 -4.97 -6.12 -19.97
N ILE A 150 -4.03 -5.27 -20.37
CA ILE A 150 -4.25 -3.83 -20.53
C ILE A 150 -4.85 -3.56 -21.91
N GLY A 151 -6.01 -2.90 -21.95
CA GLY A 151 -6.65 -2.47 -23.21
C GLY A 151 -7.51 -3.53 -23.89
N ILE A 152 -7.87 -4.61 -23.19
CA ILE A 152 -8.85 -5.59 -23.67
C ILE A 152 -10.28 -5.04 -23.61
N ASP A 153 -11.17 -5.54 -24.47
CA ASP A 153 -12.55 -5.06 -24.60
C ASP A 153 -13.40 -5.23 -23.32
N THR A 154 -13.06 -6.22 -22.48
CA THR A 154 -13.68 -6.45 -21.18
C THR A 154 -12.61 -6.35 -20.09
N PRO A 155 -12.48 -5.21 -19.40
CA PRO A 155 -11.43 -5.01 -18.40
C PRO A 155 -11.48 -6.04 -17.27
N GLU A 156 -10.33 -6.61 -16.93
CA GLU A 156 -10.19 -7.53 -15.81
C GLU A 156 -9.65 -6.81 -14.57
N PHE A 157 -10.44 -6.77 -13.49
CA PHE A 157 -10.02 -6.21 -12.21
C PHE A 157 -8.85 -7.01 -11.61
N GLY A 158 -7.90 -6.32 -10.98
CA GLY A 158 -6.74 -6.94 -10.33
C GLY A 158 -5.41 -6.81 -11.07
N THR A 159 -5.42 -6.38 -12.34
CA THR A 159 -4.24 -6.44 -13.23
C THR A 159 -3.53 -5.10 -13.47
N SER A 160 -4.00 -4.02 -12.82
CA SER A 160 -3.57 -2.65 -13.09
C SER A 160 -2.28 -2.22 -12.37
N MET A 161 -1.92 -2.90 -11.27
CA MET A 161 -0.74 -2.59 -10.47
C MET A 161 -0.25 -3.80 -9.69
N ASP A 162 1.00 -3.75 -9.24
CA ASP A 162 1.49 -4.69 -8.22
C ASP A 162 1.03 -4.25 -6.83
N GLY A 163 0.30 -5.14 -6.16
CA GLY A 163 -0.04 -5.04 -4.76
C GLY A 163 1.04 -5.61 -3.85
N LEU A 164 0.85 -5.43 -2.54
CA LEU A 164 1.80 -5.84 -1.51
C LEU A 164 2.19 -7.33 -1.59
N ASN A 165 1.25 -8.23 -1.92
CA ASN A 165 1.54 -9.66 -2.07
C ASN A 165 2.57 -9.92 -3.19
N GLU A 166 2.40 -9.28 -4.34
CA GLU A 166 3.30 -9.44 -5.49
C GLU A 166 4.65 -8.74 -5.24
N ILE A 167 4.66 -7.58 -4.57
CA ILE A 167 5.89 -6.88 -4.18
C ILE A 167 6.75 -7.78 -3.28
N ILE A 168 6.15 -8.38 -2.25
CA ILE A 168 6.86 -9.29 -1.34
C ILE A 168 7.35 -10.53 -2.11
N ALA A 169 6.51 -11.12 -2.97
CA ALA A 169 6.88 -12.30 -3.76
C ALA A 169 8.02 -12.03 -4.75
N LYS A 170 8.06 -10.84 -5.38
CA LYS A 170 9.15 -10.42 -6.26
C LYS A 170 10.43 -10.16 -5.46
N GLY A 171 10.34 -9.45 -4.34
CA GLY A 171 11.52 -9.15 -3.52
C GLY A 171 12.13 -10.37 -2.83
N LEU A 172 11.33 -11.40 -2.50
CA LEU A 172 11.84 -12.70 -2.03
C LEU A 172 12.69 -13.45 -3.09
N LYS A 173 12.54 -13.09 -4.37
CA LYS A 173 13.32 -13.64 -5.49
C LYS A 173 14.46 -12.70 -5.93
N ASP A 174 14.54 -11.49 -5.40
CA ASP A 174 15.55 -10.50 -5.76
C ASP A 174 16.90 -10.87 -5.12
N THR A 175 17.91 -11.10 -5.94
CA THR A 175 19.28 -11.40 -5.50
C THR A 175 20.18 -10.16 -5.48
N ALA A 176 19.77 -9.06 -6.11
CA ALA A 176 20.54 -7.82 -6.20
C ALA A 176 20.28 -6.90 -4.99
N ASN A 177 19.03 -6.86 -4.53
CA ASN A 177 18.59 -6.17 -3.32
C ASN A 177 17.66 -7.12 -2.51
N PRO A 178 18.22 -8.15 -1.85
CA PRO A 178 17.44 -9.15 -1.13
C PRO A 178 16.77 -8.59 0.12
N TYR A 179 15.66 -9.20 0.54
CA TYR A 179 15.09 -8.99 1.86
C TYR A 179 15.93 -9.68 2.94
N PHE A 180 15.89 -9.12 4.16
CA PHE A 180 16.42 -9.82 5.32
C PHE A 180 15.43 -10.91 5.75
N LEU A 181 15.84 -12.16 5.63
CA LEU A 181 15.00 -13.30 5.96
C LEU A 181 15.12 -13.66 7.42
N ILE A 182 13.98 -13.99 8.03
CA ILE A 182 13.89 -14.53 9.39
C ILE A 182 13.19 -15.89 9.31
N PRO A 183 13.96 -17.00 9.37
CA PRO A 183 13.38 -18.33 9.37
C PRO A 183 12.72 -18.63 10.71
N ALA A 184 11.51 -19.18 10.67
CA ALA A 184 10.81 -19.72 11.84
C ALA A 184 9.78 -20.78 11.39
N ASP A 185 9.19 -21.49 12.34
CA ASP A 185 8.20 -22.53 12.03
C ASP A 185 6.99 -21.99 11.27
N ALA A 186 6.38 -22.83 10.43
CA ALA A 186 5.15 -22.50 9.71
C ALA A 186 4.07 -21.98 10.66
N ILE A 187 3.47 -20.85 10.31
CA ILE A 187 2.41 -20.22 11.12
C ILE A 187 1.15 -21.10 11.11
N THR A 188 0.65 -21.34 12.32
CA THR A 188 -0.61 -22.03 12.61
C THR A 188 -1.33 -21.26 13.72
N ALA A 189 -2.64 -21.44 13.86
CA ALA A 189 -3.42 -20.78 14.90
C ALA A 189 -2.88 -21.04 16.32
N THR A 190 -2.24 -22.19 16.55
CA THR A 190 -1.72 -22.60 17.85
C THR A 190 -0.31 -22.10 18.17
N ASN A 191 0.54 -21.85 17.17
CA ASN A 191 1.94 -21.46 17.37
C ASN A 191 2.25 -20.00 17.02
N ILE A 192 1.28 -19.24 16.50
CA ILE A 192 1.44 -17.86 16.04
C ILE A 192 2.15 -16.96 17.06
N LEU A 193 1.81 -17.10 18.35
CA LEU A 193 2.41 -16.29 19.42
C LEU A 193 3.91 -16.57 19.58
N ASP A 194 4.30 -17.83 19.51
CA ASP A 194 5.69 -18.24 19.65
C ASP A 194 6.48 -17.87 18.37
N VAL A 195 5.88 -18.01 17.19
CA VAL A 195 6.47 -17.58 15.90
C VAL A 195 6.69 -16.07 15.87
N VAL A 196 5.69 -15.25 16.23
CA VAL A 196 5.84 -13.79 16.31
C VAL A 196 6.90 -13.41 17.34
N THR A 197 6.95 -14.09 18.49
CA THR A 197 7.98 -13.85 19.51
C THR A 197 9.38 -14.21 19.00
N ALA A 198 9.53 -15.31 18.26
CA ALA A 198 10.78 -15.70 17.63
C ALA A 198 11.21 -14.69 16.57
N TYR A 199 10.27 -14.23 15.74
CA TYR A 199 10.50 -13.17 14.75
C TYR A 199 11.02 -11.88 15.41
N GLU A 200 10.38 -11.41 16.48
CA GLU A 200 10.82 -10.21 17.20
C GLU A 200 12.20 -10.34 17.85
N ARG A 201 12.57 -11.55 18.27
CA ARG A 201 13.90 -11.84 18.83
C ARG A 201 14.96 -11.85 17.74
N ALA A 202 14.63 -12.36 16.56
CA ALA A 202 15.54 -12.48 15.42
C ALA A 202 15.75 -11.17 14.65
N LEU A 203 14.98 -10.10 14.91
CA LEU A 203 15.26 -8.78 14.36
C LEU A 203 16.68 -8.30 14.76
N PRO A 204 17.48 -7.75 13.82
CA PRO A 204 18.81 -7.21 14.11
C PRO A 204 18.77 -6.14 15.20
N ALA A 205 19.69 -6.18 16.15
CA ALA A 205 19.78 -5.31 17.31
C ALA A 205 19.84 -3.82 16.91
N VAL A 206 20.63 -3.50 15.88
CA VAL A 206 20.82 -2.12 15.38
C VAL A 206 19.51 -1.53 14.86
N SER A 207 18.70 -2.32 14.15
CA SER A 207 17.46 -1.88 13.52
C SER A 207 16.22 -2.13 14.37
N LYS A 208 16.35 -2.90 15.45
CA LYS A 208 15.25 -3.33 16.32
C LYS A 208 14.41 -2.17 16.85
N ASN A 209 15.06 -1.05 17.18
CA ASN A 209 14.39 0.16 17.68
C ASN A 209 13.70 0.98 16.57
N GLN A 210 14.12 0.81 15.32
CA GLN A 210 13.56 1.51 14.16
C GLN A 210 12.36 0.77 13.57
N VAL A 211 12.20 -0.52 13.87
CA VAL A 211 11.03 -1.32 13.47
C VAL A 211 9.90 -1.12 14.47
N THR A 212 8.93 -0.28 14.11
CA THR A 212 7.77 0.06 14.95
C THR A 212 6.49 -0.69 14.57
N LYS A 213 6.40 -1.18 13.33
CA LYS A 213 5.20 -1.80 12.75
C LYS A 213 5.50 -3.18 12.19
N ILE A 214 4.58 -4.11 12.41
CA ILE A 214 4.61 -5.45 11.80
C ILE A 214 3.33 -5.60 10.98
N PHE A 215 3.48 -5.90 9.70
CA PHE A 215 2.36 -6.16 8.81
C PHE A 215 2.11 -7.67 8.73
N MET A 216 0.86 -8.07 8.92
CA MET A 216 0.41 -9.46 8.81
C MET A 216 -1.02 -9.54 8.28
N SER A 217 -1.47 -10.74 7.93
CA SER A 217 -2.84 -10.96 7.49
C SER A 217 -3.83 -10.73 8.64
N VAL A 218 -5.09 -10.43 8.31
CA VAL A 218 -6.16 -10.28 9.32
C VAL A 218 -6.34 -11.59 10.09
N THR A 219 -6.38 -12.73 9.40
CA THR A 219 -6.48 -14.06 10.02
C THR A 219 -5.36 -14.30 11.04
N ASP A 220 -4.11 -13.99 10.67
CA ASP A 220 -2.96 -14.20 11.56
C ASP A 220 -2.98 -13.24 12.76
N ALA A 221 -3.43 -12.00 12.57
CA ALA A 221 -3.58 -11.03 13.65
C ALA A 221 -4.68 -11.43 14.66
N GLU A 222 -5.81 -11.92 14.17
CA GLU A 222 -6.90 -12.44 15.01
C GLU A 222 -6.44 -13.68 15.79
N ASN A 223 -5.78 -14.63 15.12
CA ASN A 223 -5.20 -15.81 15.77
C ASN A 223 -4.16 -15.42 16.84
N TYR A 224 -3.33 -14.41 16.57
CA TYR A 224 -2.38 -13.89 17.56
C TYR A 224 -3.10 -13.33 18.79
N GLN A 225 -4.16 -12.55 18.59
CA GLN A 225 -4.94 -11.98 19.68
C GLN A 225 -5.58 -13.09 20.55
N ILE A 226 -6.22 -14.08 19.92
CA ILE A 226 -6.83 -15.21 20.63
C ILE A 226 -5.77 -15.99 21.43
N ALA A 227 -4.66 -16.37 20.78
CA ALA A 227 -3.59 -17.11 21.44
C ALA A 227 -2.93 -16.32 22.59
N TYR A 228 -2.88 -15.00 22.48
CA TYR A 228 -2.39 -14.13 23.55
C TYR A 228 -3.35 -14.09 24.74
N GLU A 229 -4.65 -13.92 24.48
CA GLU A 229 -5.72 -13.92 25.50
C GLU A 229 -5.79 -15.27 26.23
N ASP A 230 -5.64 -16.39 25.53
CA ASP A 230 -5.65 -17.73 26.11
C ASP A 230 -4.45 -17.98 27.03
N LYS A 231 -3.24 -17.55 26.63
CA LYS A 231 -1.99 -17.84 27.36
C LYS A 231 -1.77 -16.94 28.57
N PHE A 232 -2.21 -15.69 28.49
CA PHE A 232 -1.95 -14.70 29.54
C PHE A 232 -3.23 -14.20 30.24
N GLY A 233 -4.40 -14.74 29.89
CA GLY A 233 -5.72 -14.31 30.37
C GLY A 233 -6.19 -13.01 29.72
N GLN A 234 -7.46 -12.64 29.93
CA GLN A 234 -7.98 -11.30 29.61
C GLN A 234 -7.24 -10.25 30.43
N ASN A 235 -6.10 -9.80 29.93
CA ASN A 235 -5.26 -8.86 30.63
C ASN A 235 -5.95 -7.50 30.68
N LYS A 236 -6.49 -7.17 31.85
CA LYS A 236 -6.84 -5.81 32.30
C LYS A 236 -5.65 -4.82 32.30
N PHE A 237 -4.52 -5.16 31.68
CA PHE A 237 -3.23 -4.47 31.76
C PHE A 237 -2.54 -4.23 30.41
N GLN A 238 -3.17 -4.58 29.28
CA GLN A 238 -2.78 -4.03 27.98
C GLN A 238 -4.00 -3.40 27.33
N ASP A 239 -4.02 -2.06 27.25
CA ASP A 239 -5.05 -1.29 26.55
C ASP A 239 -5.18 -1.62 25.05
N ASN A 240 -4.29 -2.46 24.49
CA ASN A 240 -4.29 -2.78 23.06
C ASN A 240 -3.64 -4.16 22.77
N ALA A 241 -4.47 -5.17 22.47
CA ALA A 241 -4.05 -6.54 22.14
C ALA A 241 -3.25 -6.65 20.82
N LEU A 242 -3.23 -5.59 20.00
CA LEU A 242 -2.47 -5.52 18.75
C LEU A 242 -1.03 -5.00 18.95
N LYS A 243 -0.56 -4.88 20.19
CA LYS A 243 0.85 -4.54 20.47
C LYS A 243 1.64 -5.77 20.89
N THR A 244 2.82 -5.96 20.29
CA THR A 244 3.69 -7.07 20.66
C THR A 244 4.27 -6.92 22.07
N ARG A 245 4.51 -8.04 22.76
CA ARG A 245 4.96 -8.03 24.16
C ARG A 245 6.40 -7.52 24.35
N LEU A 246 7.34 -7.89 23.48
CA LEU A 246 8.76 -7.61 23.71
C LEU A 246 9.16 -6.22 23.20
N GLY A 247 8.65 -5.82 22.03
CA GLY A 247 8.97 -4.54 21.42
C GLY A 247 7.89 -3.46 21.52
N LYS A 248 6.69 -3.79 22.00
CA LYS A 248 5.50 -2.91 21.94
C LYS A 248 5.23 -2.40 20.51
N ARG A 249 5.53 -3.23 19.51
CA ARG A 249 5.33 -2.92 18.08
C ARG A 249 3.87 -3.04 17.73
N ASP A 250 3.40 -2.16 16.84
CA ASP A 250 2.02 -2.17 16.39
C ASP A 250 1.84 -3.23 15.29
N ILE A 251 0.96 -4.20 15.53
CA ILE A 251 0.51 -5.16 14.55
C ILE A 251 -0.53 -4.48 13.66
N VAL A 252 -0.22 -4.38 12.37
CA VAL A 252 -1.10 -3.83 11.34
C VAL A 252 -1.69 -5.01 10.56
N ALA A 253 -2.95 -5.32 10.85
CA ALA A 253 -3.73 -6.32 10.13
C ALA A 253 -4.12 -5.77 8.74
N ILE A 254 -3.63 -6.42 7.67
CA ILE A 254 -3.92 -6.03 6.28
C ILE A 254 -4.92 -7.04 5.68
N PRO A 255 -6.13 -6.59 5.28
CA PRO A 255 -7.09 -7.44 4.58
C PRO A 255 -6.51 -7.95 3.27
N ASN A 256 -6.75 -9.23 2.96
CA ASN A 256 -6.27 -9.92 1.75
C ASN A 256 -4.74 -10.06 1.61
N LEU A 257 -3.96 -9.74 2.64
CA LEU A 257 -2.56 -10.16 2.68
C LEU A 257 -2.51 -11.68 2.81
N LYS A 258 -1.59 -12.32 2.07
CA LYS A 258 -1.44 -13.78 2.10
C LYS A 258 -1.16 -14.26 3.52
N GLU A 259 -1.92 -15.25 3.99
CA GLU A 259 -1.73 -15.88 5.29
C GLU A 259 -0.32 -16.47 5.43
N GLY A 260 0.20 -16.42 6.66
CA GLY A 260 1.58 -16.82 6.94
C GLY A 260 2.63 -15.81 6.44
N THR A 261 2.23 -14.59 6.08
CA THR A 261 3.15 -13.50 5.73
C THR A 261 3.34 -12.58 6.92
N ILE A 262 4.58 -12.45 7.41
CA ILE A 262 4.98 -11.41 8.35
C ILE A 262 6.07 -10.57 7.69
N VAL A 263 5.82 -9.29 7.54
CA VAL A 263 6.79 -8.33 7.02
C VAL A 263 6.88 -7.11 7.92
N SER A 264 8.10 -6.64 8.15
CA SER A 264 8.35 -5.38 8.83
C SER A 264 9.45 -4.63 8.11
N THR A 265 9.48 -3.32 8.27
CA THR A 265 10.51 -2.46 7.69
C THR A 265 10.84 -1.38 8.71
N VAL A 266 12.01 -0.78 8.56
CA VAL A 266 12.38 0.39 9.36
C VAL A 266 11.38 1.52 9.17
N GLU A 267 11.28 2.40 10.16
CA GLU A 267 10.37 3.55 10.09
C GLU A 267 10.57 4.35 8.79
N ASN A 268 9.46 4.69 8.13
CA ASN A 268 9.43 5.36 6.82
C ASN A 268 10.02 4.54 5.65
N GLY A 269 10.31 3.25 5.84
CA GLY A 269 10.79 2.34 4.80
C GLY A 269 9.73 1.94 3.77
N PHE A 270 8.45 1.94 4.13
CA PHE A 270 7.36 1.67 3.18
C PHE A 270 6.94 2.96 2.47
N VAL A 271 6.92 2.96 1.14
CA VAL A 271 6.70 4.15 0.32
C VAL A 271 5.54 3.97 -0.65
N LYS A 272 4.81 5.07 -0.87
CA LYS A 272 3.85 5.21 -1.96
C LYS A 272 4.39 6.22 -2.96
N MET A 273 4.32 5.86 -4.24
CA MET A 273 4.79 6.65 -5.35
C MET A 273 3.59 7.17 -6.12
N VAL A 274 3.49 8.49 -6.20
CA VAL A 274 2.39 9.19 -6.87
C VAL A 274 2.96 10.32 -7.70
N ASP A 275 2.34 10.56 -8.86
CA ASP A 275 2.55 11.81 -9.57
C ASP A 275 1.46 12.81 -9.13
N ILE A 276 1.91 13.91 -8.53
CA ILE A 276 1.04 14.96 -7.98
C ILE A 276 1.19 16.26 -8.79
N ILE A 277 2.26 16.37 -9.58
CA ILE A 277 2.69 17.64 -10.15
C ILE A 277 2.54 17.63 -11.66
N ASP A 278 2.98 16.57 -12.34
CA ASP A 278 2.96 16.54 -13.80
C ASP A 278 1.71 15.82 -14.33
N ASN A 279 1.34 14.68 -13.73
CA ASN A 279 0.08 13.96 -14.02
C ASN A 279 -0.74 13.79 -12.73
N PRO A 280 -1.33 14.88 -12.19
CA PRO A 280 -2.16 14.79 -11.00
C PRO A 280 -3.38 13.91 -11.27
N ALA A 281 -3.82 13.19 -10.25
CA ALA A 281 -5.06 12.43 -10.34
C ALA A 281 -6.27 13.37 -10.54
N THR A 282 -6.82 13.38 -11.75
CA THR A 282 -7.89 14.28 -12.17
C THR A 282 -8.99 13.52 -12.90
N ILE A 283 -10.22 14.03 -12.79
CA ILE A 283 -11.29 13.65 -13.73
C ILE A 283 -11.00 14.46 -14.99
N THR A 284 -10.59 13.76 -16.06
CA THR A 284 -10.08 14.35 -17.30
C THR A 284 -11.20 14.90 -18.15
N ASP A 285 -12.32 14.20 -18.25
CA ASP A 285 -13.48 14.64 -19.02
C ASP A 285 -14.79 14.01 -18.53
N VAL A 286 -15.90 14.69 -18.80
CA VAL A 286 -17.25 14.16 -18.67
C VAL A 286 -17.97 14.33 -20.00
N GLN A 287 -18.05 13.23 -20.74
CA GLN A 287 -18.65 13.21 -22.08
C GLN A 287 -20.12 12.80 -22.02
N VAL A 288 -20.91 13.32 -22.94
CA VAL A 288 -22.27 12.85 -23.18
C VAL A 288 -22.29 12.19 -24.55
N GLU A 289 -22.38 10.87 -24.56
CA GLU A 289 -22.59 10.11 -25.78
C GLU A 289 -23.94 9.40 -25.69
N LYS A 290 -24.81 9.56 -26.69
CA LYS A 290 -26.10 8.84 -26.79
C LYS A 290 -27.01 8.94 -25.54
N ARG A 291 -26.95 10.09 -24.82
CA ARG A 291 -27.68 10.40 -23.56
C ARG A 291 -27.09 9.77 -22.30
N ILE A 292 -25.95 9.10 -22.42
CA ILE A 292 -25.22 8.48 -21.32
C ILE A 292 -24.07 9.41 -20.90
N LEU A 293 -23.79 9.48 -19.60
CA LEU A 293 -22.69 10.25 -19.03
C LEU A 293 -21.46 9.36 -18.85
N ASN A 294 -20.39 9.64 -19.59
CA ASN A 294 -19.11 8.96 -19.46
C ASN A 294 -18.19 9.84 -18.61
N ILE A 295 -17.80 9.36 -17.43
CA ILE A 295 -16.86 10.01 -16.53
C ILE A 295 -15.50 9.35 -16.73
N MET A 296 -14.52 10.14 -17.18
CA MET A 296 -13.14 9.69 -17.43
C MET A 296 -12.22 10.29 -16.38
N GLY A 297 -11.38 9.47 -15.75
CA GLY A 297 -10.36 9.91 -14.81
C GLY A 297 -9.09 9.12 -14.97
N GLU A 298 -7.97 9.74 -14.61
CA GLU A 298 -6.66 9.09 -14.67
C GLU A 298 -5.86 9.37 -13.40
N PHE A 299 -5.01 8.43 -13.01
CA PHE A 299 -4.09 8.60 -11.89
C PHE A 299 -2.90 7.64 -11.97
N THR A 300 -1.82 7.97 -11.26
CA THR A 300 -0.65 7.10 -11.16
C THR A 300 -0.38 6.74 -9.71
N LEU A 301 -0.27 5.44 -9.43
CA LEU A 301 -0.01 4.92 -8.08
C LEU A 301 0.90 3.69 -8.12
N GLY A 302 1.81 3.59 -7.16
CA GLY A 302 2.58 2.39 -6.86
C GLY A 302 2.98 2.35 -5.40
N TYR A 303 3.17 1.14 -4.85
CA TYR A 303 3.73 0.92 -3.52
C TYR A 303 5.02 0.14 -3.64
N ASP A 304 5.97 0.38 -2.75
CA ASP A 304 7.18 -0.44 -2.63
C ASP A 304 7.86 -0.20 -1.28
N PHE A 305 8.87 -1.02 -0.95
CA PHE A 305 9.81 -0.76 0.13
C PHE A 305 11.01 0.02 -0.41
N ALA A 306 11.40 1.11 0.25
CA ALA A 306 12.48 1.98 -0.20
C ALA A 306 13.84 1.28 -0.19
N ILE A 307 14.07 0.40 0.79
CA ILE A 307 15.31 -0.37 0.97
C ILE A 307 14.92 -1.80 1.34
N ASN A 308 15.23 -2.76 0.46
CA ASN A 308 14.88 -4.17 0.68
C ASN A 308 15.71 -4.78 1.81
N GLU A 309 16.98 -4.42 1.90
CA GLU A 309 17.89 -4.99 2.89
C GLU A 309 17.55 -4.58 4.33
N LEU A 310 16.75 -3.52 4.50
CA LEU A 310 16.17 -3.06 5.77
C LEU A 310 14.69 -3.44 5.92
N THR A 311 14.23 -4.36 5.07
CA THR A 311 12.89 -4.96 5.14
C THR A 311 13.04 -6.42 5.55
N TYR A 312 12.41 -6.76 6.68
CA TYR A 312 12.50 -8.04 7.36
C TYR A 312 11.30 -8.89 7.02
N VAL A 313 11.53 -10.05 6.42
CA VAL A 313 10.47 -10.95 5.95
C VAL A 313 10.60 -12.29 6.65
N TYR A 314 9.50 -12.75 7.24
CA TYR A 314 9.39 -14.11 7.77
C TYR A 314 9.40 -15.13 6.64
N THR A 315 10.05 -16.27 6.87
CA THR A 315 9.99 -17.41 5.96
C THR A 315 9.82 -18.73 6.72
N PRO A 316 8.86 -19.58 6.34
CA PRO A 316 8.75 -20.94 6.88
C PRO A 316 9.73 -21.92 6.22
N ASP A 317 10.44 -21.49 5.18
CA ASP A 317 11.35 -22.34 4.42
C ASP A 317 12.61 -22.64 5.25
N GLY A 318 12.71 -23.87 5.73
CA GLY A 318 13.85 -24.35 6.53
C GLY A 318 15.18 -24.40 5.76
N THR A 319 15.17 -24.19 4.43
CA THR A 319 16.41 -24.02 3.64
C THR A 319 16.94 -22.59 3.72
N LYS A 320 16.09 -21.62 4.07
CA LYS A 320 16.48 -20.21 4.21
C LYS A 320 17.07 -19.96 5.57
N LYS A 321 18.09 -19.09 5.58
CA LYS A 321 18.83 -18.75 6.78
C LYS A 321 18.57 -17.31 7.18
N ARG A 322 18.91 -16.98 8.42
CA ARG A 322 18.78 -15.61 8.93
C ARG A 322 19.82 -14.72 8.25
N GLY A 323 19.37 -13.69 7.52
CA GLY A 323 20.25 -12.75 6.83
C GLY A 323 19.77 -12.35 5.43
N LEU A 324 20.65 -11.72 4.67
CA LEU A 324 20.42 -11.24 3.30
C LEU A 324 20.75 -12.29 2.22
N ASN A 325 20.97 -13.55 2.60
CA ASN A 325 21.47 -14.63 1.73
C ASN A 325 22.71 -14.22 0.89
N ASN A 326 23.53 -13.32 1.45
CA ASN A 326 24.74 -12.81 0.82
C ASN A 326 25.68 -12.33 1.92
N LYS A 327 26.87 -12.95 1.98
CA LYS A 327 27.85 -12.67 3.03
C LYS A 327 28.33 -11.21 3.00
N ASP A 328 28.65 -10.69 1.83
CA ASP A 328 29.18 -9.32 1.68
C ASP A 328 28.12 -8.29 2.08
N LEU A 329 26.84 -8.55 1.75
CA LEU A 329 25.75 -7.69 2.18
C LEU A 329 25.48 -7.80 3.69
N ASN A 330 25.57 -8.98 4.27
CA ASN A 330 25.45 -9.16 5.72
C ASN A 330 26.52 -8.36 6.46
N GLU A 331 27.79 -8.45 6.01
CA GLU A 331 28.90 -7.69 6.60
C GLU A 331 28.73 -6.17 6.39
N LEU A 332 28.12 -5.74 5.29
CA LEU A 332 27.91 -4.31 5.01
C LEU A 332 26.78 -3.69 5.84
N TYR A 333 25.62 -4.37 5.93
CA TYR A 333 24.44 -3.83 6.59
C TYR A 333 24.36 -4.17 8.08
N TYR A 334 24.94 -5.30 8.47
CA TYR A 334 24.80 -5.87 9.80
C TYR A 334 26.15 -6.37 10.36
N PRO A 335 27.20 -5.55 10.37
CA PRO A 335 28.54 -6.00 10.79
C PRO A 335 28.63 -6.40 12.27
N GLU A 336 27.72 -5.90 13.10
CA GLU A 336 27.67 -6.20 14.54
C GLU A 336 26.84 -7.45 14.86
N GLU A 337 26.13 -8.00 13.88
CA GLU A 337 25.24 -9.16 14.07
C GLU A 337 26.00 -10.48 13.99
N GLN A 338 25.79 -11.33 14.97
CA GLN A 338 26.35 -12.68 14.98
C GLN A 338 25.37 -13.70 14.38
N GLY A 339 25.92 -14.73 13.72
CA GLY A 339 25.13 -15.86 13.21
C GLY A 339 24.32 -15.58 11.94
N LEU A 340 24.71 -14.56 11.15
CA LEU A 340 24.16 -14.36 9.81
C LEU A 340 24.80 -15.35 8.83
N GLU A 341 23.96 -16.01 8.03
CA GLU A 341 24.41 -16.96 7.02
C GLU A 341 24.09 -16.41 5.61
N ALA A 342 24.80 -16.92 4.61
CA ALA A 342 24.64 -16.57 3.20
C ALA A 342 23.84 -17.65 2.47
#